data_AF-A0A7S2BE52-F1
#
_entry.id   AF-A0A7S2BE52-F1
#
_cell.length_a   1.000
_cell.length_b   1.000
_cell.length_c   1.000
_cell.angle_alpha   90.00
_cell.angle_beta   90.00
_cell.angle_gamma   90.00
#
_symmetry.space_group_name_H-M   'P 1'
#
loop_
_entity.id
_entity.type
_entity.pdbx_description
1 polymer ?
#
loop_
_entity_poly.entity_id
_entity_poly.type
_entity_poly.pdbx_seq_one_letter_code
_entity_poly.pdbx_strand_id
1 'polypeptide(L)'
;PLCGWSGEHDYTGWLPHASLPKSFDPPGGIIVSANHTIVDYDAYPHYLGQVFKTGYRAQRIWHLLQLELDRGHKVTLDDMLRIMLDTTSVAAAQFAQVVVKADVARADLGSQDAQDAQRALQALCDWDG
;
A
#
# COMPACT_ATOMS: atom_id res chain seq x y z
N PRO A 1 -17.32 17.07 9.30
CA PRO A 1 -18.64 17.49 9.83
C PRO A 1 -19.57 17.84 8.66
N LEU A 2 -20.89 17.64 8.84
CA LEU A 2 -21.92 17.90 7.81
C LEU A 2 -23.07 18.70 8.43
N CYS A 3 -23.96 19.25 7.59
CA CYS A 3 -25.09 20.10 7.99
C CYS A 3 -26.20 19.31 8.71
N GLY A 4 -26.06 19.10 10.02
CA GLY A 4 -26.97 18.27 10.82
C GLY A 4 -28.40 18.80 11.01
N TRP A 5 -28.70 20.03 10.60
CA TRP A 5 -30.06 20.60 10.69
C TRP A 5 -30.92 20.34 9.45
N SER A 6 -30.31 19.89 8.35
CA SER A 6 -30.99 19.74 7.05
C SER A 6 -31.71 18.40 6.89
N GLY A 7 -31.30 17.37 7.65
CA GLY A 7 -31.70 15.98 7.43
C GLY A 7 -31.09 15.33 6.17
N GLU A 8 -30.41 16.08 5.29
CA GLU A 8 -29.86 15.59 4.01
C GLU A 8 -28.78 14.52 4.18
N HIS A 9 -28.17 14.45 5.37
CA HIS A 9 -27.06 13.53 5.67
C HIS A 9 -27.42 12.48 6.73
N ASP A 10 -28.70 12.37 7.08
CA ASP A 10 -29.16 11.39 8.05
C ASP A 10 -29.08 9.97 7.48
N TYR A 11 -28.74 9.00 8.33
CA TYR A 11 -28.80 7.59 7.94
C TYR A 11 -30.26 7.17 7.74
N THR A 12 -30.56 6.62 6.56
CA THR A 12 -31.90 6.17 6.17
C THR A 12 -32.14 4.67 6.40
N GLY A 13 -31.12 3.94 6.85
CA GLY A 13 -31.21 2.51 7.12
C GLY A 13 -29.85 1.81 7.15
N TRP A 14 -29.89 0.49 7.02
CA TRP A 14 -28.72 -0.39 6.98
C TRP A 14 -28.58 -1.04 5.60
N LEU A 15 -27.34 -1.30 5.19
CA LEU A 15 -27.10 -2.12 4.02
C LEU A 15 -27.55 -3.58 4.29
N PRO A 16 -28.25 -4.22 3.35
CA PRO A 16 -28.51 -5.65 3.43
C PRO A 16 -27.20 -6.45 3.48
N HIS A 17 -27.12 -7.48 4.31
CA HIS A 17 -25.90 -8.31 4.40
C HIS A 17 -25.44 -8.85 3.04
N ALA A 18 -26.38 -9.16 2.14
CA ALA A 18 -26.09 -9.68 0.81
C ALA A 18 -25.35 -8.69 -0.10
N SER A 19 -25.45 -7.38 0.15
CA SER A 19 -24.77 -6.34 -0.64
C SER A 19 -23.35 -6.02 -0.13
N LEU A 20 -22.92 -6.60 0.99
CA LEU A 20 -21.56 -6.39 1.49
C LEU A 20 -20.52 -7.05 0.56
N PRO A 21 -19.33 -6.45 0.39
CA PRO A 21 -18.25 -7.03 -0.40
C PRO A 21 -17.82 -8.37 0.20
N LYS A 22 -17.67 -9.37 -0.66
CA LYS A 22 -17.30 -10.74 -0.27
C LYS A 22 -16.51 -11.42 -1.38
N SER A 23 -15.62 -12.30 -0.96
CA SER A 23 -14.88 -13.20 -1.84
C SER A 23 -14.79 -14.56 -1.16
N PHE A 24 -15.01 -15.62 -1.93
CA PHE A 24 -14.92 -17.00 -1.48
C PHE A 24 -14.24 -17.80 -2.58
N ASP A 25 -13.17 -18.51 -2.23
CA ASP A 25 -12.31 -19.27 -3.14
C ASP A 25 -11.99 -18.53 -4.46
N PRO A 26 -11.34 -17.35 -4.38
CA PRO A 26 -10.99 -16.62 -5.60
C PRO A 26 -10.04 -17.47 -6.47
N PRO A 27 -10.13 -17.38 -7.80
CA PRO A 27 -9.35 -18.24 -8.71
C PRO A 27 -7.83 -18.07 -8.55
N GLY A 28 -7.37 -16.92 -8.05
CA GLY A 28 -5.96 -16.68 -7.74
C GLY A 28 -5.47 -17.32 -6.43
N GLY A 29 -6.35 -17.95 -5.64
CA GLY A 29 -5.99 -18.65 -4.40
C GLY A 29 -5.48 -17.78 -3.25
N ILE A 30 -5.47 -16.45 -3.41
CA ILE A 30 -4.95 -15.49 -2.43
C ILE A 30 -6.06 -14.51 -2.01
N ILE A 31 -6.20 -14.31 -0.70
CA ILE A 31 -6.94 -13.20 -0.10
C ILE A 31 -5.99 -12.45 0.84
N VAL A 32 -5.91 -11.13 0.68
CA VAL A 32 -5.10 -10.25 1.55
C VAL A 32 -5.99 -9.13 2.07
N SER A 33 -5.97 -8.89 3.38
CA SER A 33 -6.56 -7.71 4.00
C SER A 33 -5.55 -7.04 4.93
N ALA A 34 -5.35 -5.75 4.72
CA ALA A 34 -4.32 -4.97 5.41
C ALA A 34 -4.77 -3.50 5.61
N ASN A 35 -6.05 -3.33 5.98
CA ASN A 35 -6.70 -2.02 6.23
C ASN A 35 -6.67 -1.05 5.03
N HIS A 36 -6.38 -1.56 3.83
CA HIS A 36 -6.51 -0.84 2.57
C HIS A 36 -7.97 -0.83 2.13
N THR A 37 -8.32 -0.01 1.14
CA THR A 37 -9.65 -0.02 0.54
C THR A 37 -9.96 -1.41 -0.03
N ILE A 38 -11.09 -1.99 0.36
CA ILE A 38 -11.46 -3.38 -0.01
C ILE A 38 -12.37 -3.47 -1.25
N VAL A 39 -12.72 -2.34 -1.84
CA VAL A 39 -13.58 -2.23 -3.02
C VAL A 39 -13.02 -1.21 -3.99
N ASP A 40 -13.33 -1.40 -5.26
CA ASP A 40 -13.31 -0.34 -6.25
C ASP A 40 -14.62 0.44 -6.15
N TYR A 41 -14.54 1.73 -5.81
CA TYR A 41 -15.73 2.58 -5.67
C TYR A 41 -16.37 2.98 -7.01
N ASP A 42 -15.69 2.76 -8.14
CA ASP A 42 -16.31 2.89 -9.46
C ASP A 42 -17.27 1.72 -9.74
N ALA A 43 -17.04 0.57 -9.10
CA ALA A 43 -17.84 -0.64 -9.24
C ALA A 43 -18.79 -0.92 -8.05
N TYR A 44 -18.41 -0.52 -6.84
CA TYR A 44 -19.17 -0.77 -5.61
C TYR A 44 -19.98 0.48 -5.19
N PRO A 45 -21.32 0.43 -5.23
CA PRO A 45 -22.15 1.62 -5.17
C PRO A 45 -22.35 2.21 -3.77
N HIS A 46 -21.90 1.52 -2.72
CA HIS A 46 -22.15 1.93 -1.35
C HIS A 46 -20.90 2.50 -0.69
N TYR A 47 -21.08 3.59 0.05
CA TYR A 47 -20.02 4.20 0.84
C TYR A 47 -19.62 3.30 2.03
N LEU A 48 -18.34 2.96 2.15
CA LEU A 48 -17.78 2.20 3.29
C LEU A 48 -16.81 3.02 4.15
N GLY A 49 -16.51 4.26 3.76
CA GLY A 49 -15.52 5.12 4.40
C GLY A 49 -14.56 5.75 3.39
N GLN A 50 -13.74 6.69 3.86
CA GLN A 50 -12.66 7.31 3.07
C GLN A 50 -11.28 7.16 3.70
N VAL A 51 -11.21 6.75 4.97
CA VAL A 51 -9.95 6.68 5.72
C VAL A 51 -9.47 5.23 5.75
N PHE A 52 -8.66 4.89 4.76
CA PHE A 52 -7.98 3.60 4.67
C PHE A 52 -6.46 3.80 4.74
N LYS A 53 -5.73 2.71 5.00
CA LYS A 53 -4.27 2.70 4.83
C LYS A 53 -3.91 2.68 3.35
N THR A 54 -2.73 3.21 3.04
CA THR A 54 -2.21 3.45 1.67
C THR A 54 -2.09 2.21 0.79
N GLY A 55 -2.27 1.00 1.33
CA GLY A 55 -2.21 -0.23 0.55
C GLY A 55 -0.83 -0.87 0.44
N TYR A 56 0.26 -0.20 0.79
CA TYR A 56 1.62 -0.75 0.63
C TYR A 56 1.82 -2.11 1.31
N ARG A 57 1.31 -2.28 2.54
CA ARG A 57 1.40 -3.58 3.23
C ARG A 57 0.56 -4.67 2.54
N ALA A 58 -0.60 -4.31 2.00
CA ALA A 58 -1.43 -5.23 1.23
C ALA A 58 -0.70 -5.69 -0.04
N GLN A 59 -0.16 -4.73 -0.79
CA GLN A 59 0.60 -4.96 -2.01
C GLN A 59 1.84 -5.82 -1.74
N ARG A 60 2.57 -5.56 -0.64
CA ARG A 60 3.75 -6.33 -0.25
C ARG A 60 3.41 -7.77 0.11
N ILE A 61 2.39 -8.00 0.95
CA ILE A 61 1.93 -9.35 1.29
C ILE A 61 1.45 -10.09 0.04
N TRP A 62 0.63 -9.45 -0.78
CA TRP A 62 0.12 -10.03 -2.03
C TRP A 62 1.27 -10.41 -2.96
N HIS A 63 2.24 -9.52 -3.16
CA HIS A 63 3.39 -9.76 -4.03
C HIS A 63 4.24 -10.95 -3.54
N LEU A 64 4.51 -11.04 -2.24
CA LEU A 64 5.29 -12.14 -1.68
C LEU A 64 4.56 -13.49 -1.82
N LEU A 65 3.25 -13.53 -1.57
CA LEU A 65 2.46 -14.75 -1.78
C LEU A 65 2.38 -15.14 -3.26
N GLN A 66 2.16 -14.16 -4.13
CA GLN A 66 2.09 -14.37 -5.57
C GLN A 66 3.42 -14.95 -6.11
N LEU A 67 4.56 -14.44 -5.63
CA LEU A 67 5.88 -14.97 -6.01
C LEU A 67 6.06 -16.44 -5.66
N GLU A 68 5.54 -16.91 -4.51
CA GLU A 68 5.59 -18.33 -4.17
C GLU A 68 4.71 -19.16 -5.13
N LEU A 69 3.48 -18.70 -5.38
CA LEU A 69 2.56 -19.41 -6.28
C LEU A 69 3.06 -19.46 -7.73
N ASP A 70 3.61 -18.36 -8.25
CA ASP A 70 4.14 -18.27 -9.61
C ASP A 70 5.31 -19.24 -9.84
N ARG A 71 6.04 -19.59 -8.78
CA ARG A 71 7.12 -20.59 -8.79
C ARG A 71 6.61 -22.03 -8.67
N GLY A 72 5.29 -22.22 -8.55
CA GLY A 72 4.67 -23.51 -8.25
C GLY A 72 4.95 -24.00 -6.82
N HIS A 73 5.42 -23.12 -5.94
CA HIS A 73 5.72 -23.44 -4.55
C HIS A 73 4.43 -23.40 -3.72
N LYS A 74 4.20 -24.46 -2.93
CA LYS A 74 3.10 -24.47 -1.97
C LYS A 74 3.53 -23.67 -0.75
N VAL A 75 2.83 -22.57 -0.48
CA VAL A 75 3.09 -21.72 0.69
C VAL A 75 3.15 -22.56 1.96
N THR A 76 4.26 -22.43 2.68
CA THR A 76 4.54 -23.15 3.92
C THR A 76 4.39 -22.23 5.14
N LEU A 77 4.53 -22.80 6.34
CA LEU A 77 4.58 -22.03 7.58
C LEU A 77 5.78 -21.07 7.61
N ASP A 78 6.94 -21.49 7.12
CA ASP A 78 8.16 -20.69 7.12
C ASP A 78 8.02 -19.47 6.18
N ASP A 79 7.32 -19.63 5.05
CA ASP A 79 7.01 -18.53 4.14
C ASP A 79 6.11 -17.49 4.82
N MET A 80 5.09 -17.95 5.55
CA MET A 80 4.20 -17.06 6.28
C MET A 80 4.92 -16.34 7.42
N LEU A 81 5.83 -17.01 8.13
CA LEU A 81 6.68 -16.36 9.14
C LEU A 81 7.58 -15.30 8.51
N ARG A 82 8.19 -15.59 7.36
CA ARG A 82 8.99 -14.63 6.59
C ARG A 82 8.18 -13.41 6.18
N ILE A 83 6.95 -13.61 5.70
CA ILE A 83 6.04 -12.52 5.31
C ILE A 83 5.61 -11.68 6.53
N MET A 84 5.34 -12.32 7.67
CA MET A 84 4.97 -11.64 8.92
C MET A 84 6.11 -10.76 9.47
N LEU A 85 7.36 -11.16 9.23
CA LEU A 85 8.57 -10.45 9.66
C LEU A 85 9.12 -9.48 8.61
N ASP A 86 8.44 -9.32 7.47
CA ASP A 86 8.89 -8.42 6.40
C ASP A 86 8.85 -6.96 6.88
N THR A 87 10.01 -6.30 6.82
CA THR A 87 10.19 -4.88 7.22
C THR A 87 10.38 -3.95 6.03
N THR A 88 10.26 -4.45 4.80
CA THR A 88 10.52 -3.68 3.58
C THR A 88 9.54 -2.52 3.45
N SER A 89 10.07 -1.32 3.22
CA SER A 89 9.25 -0.12 3.01
C SER A 89 9.08 0.18 1.52
N VAL A 90 7.99 -0.32 0.93
CA VAL A 90 7.66 -0.06 -0.50
C VAL A 90 7.63 1.44 -0.81
N ALA A 91 7.08 2.24 0.11
CA ALA A 91 6.99 3.69 -0.04
C ALA A 91 8.38 4.35 -0.07
N ALA A 92 9.28 3.94 0.83
CA ALA A 92 10.61 4.52 0.89
C ALA A 92 11.47 4.05 -0.29
N ALA A 93 11.34 2.79 -0.75
CA ALA A 93 12.00 2.33 -1.97
C ALA A 93 11.56 3.15 -3.21
N GLN A 94 10.26 3.44 -3.35
CA GLN A 94 9.76 4.32 -4.40
C GLN A 94 10.29 5.76 -4.27
N PHE A 95 10.33 6.29 -3.06
CA PHE A 95 10.88 7.61 -2.77
C PHE A 95 12.37 7.70 -3.17
N ALA A 96 13.19 6.73 -2.74
CA ALA A 96 14.61 6.66 -3.08
C ALA A 96 14.81 6.66 -4.61
N GLN A 97 14.03 5.87 -5.35
CA GLN A 97 14.08 5.83 -6.81
C GLN A 97 13.76 7.18 -7.46
N VAL A 98 12.77 7.91 -6.94
CA VAL A 98 12.41 9.24 -7.47
C VAL A 98 13.52 10.25 -7.17
N VAL A 99 14.04 10.26 -5.94
CA VAL A 99 15.07 11.20 -5.50
C VAL A 99 16.39 11.01 -6.25
N VAL A 100 16.83 9.76 -6.42
CA VAL A 100 18.05 9.44 -7.19
C VAL A 100 17.90 9.88 -8.66
N LYS A 101 16.72 9.68 -9.26
CA LYS A 101 16.45 10.10 -10.65
C LYS A 101 16.35 11.62 -10.83
N ALA A 102 15.94 12.35 -9.78
CA ALA A 102 15.73 13.78 -9.84
C ALA A 102 17.05 14.59 -9.91
N ASP A 103 18.22 13.94 -9.79
CA ASP A 103 19.55 14.58 -9.92
C ASP A 103 19.66 15.84 -9.04
N VAL A 104 19.37 15.68 -7.75
CA VAL A 104 19.32 16.77 -6.75
C VAL A 104 20.66 17.52 -6.61
N ALA A 105 21.74 16.96 -7.18
CA ALA A 105 23.04 17.61 -7.31
C ALA A 105 23.03 18.87 -8.20
N ARG A 106 21.94 19.13 -8.93
CA ARG A 106 21.74 20.34 -9.75
C ARG A 106 21.05 21.51 -9.04
N ALA A 107 20.65 21.35 -7.78
CA ALA A 107 20.14 22.47 -7.00
C ALA A 107 21.27 23.46 -6.69
N ASP A 108 20.99 24.77 -6.78
CA ASP A 108 21.92 25.85 -6.41
C ASP A 108 22.04 25.91 -4.88
N LEU A 109 22.81 24.96 -4.34
CA LEU A 109 23.02 24.74 -2.92
C LEU A 109 24.34 25.39 -2.48
N GLY A 110 24.39 25.84 -1.23
CA GLY A 110 25.66 26.16 -0.58
C GLY A 110 26.61 24.96 -0.62
N SER A 111 27.93 25.21 -0.59
CA SER A 111 28.94 24.15 -0.78
C SER A 111 28.84 22.99 0.23
N GLN A 112 28.42 23.28 1.46
CA GLN A 112 28.19 22.26 2.49
C GLN A 112 26.93 21.43 2.20
N ASP A 113 25.82 22.08 1.88
CA ASP A 113 24.55 21.43 1.56
C ASP A 113 24.67 20.54 0.32
N ALA A 114 25.46 20.95 -0.68
CA ALA A 114 25.74 20.14 -1.87
C ALA A 114 26.48 18.84 -1.52
N GLN A 115 27.46 18.89 -0.61
CA GLN A 115 28.18 17.72 -0.14
C GLN A 115 27.27 16.78 0.67
N ASP A 116 26.44 17.35 1.56
CA ASP A 116 25.46 16.58 2.33
C ASP A 116 24.42 15.89 1.45
N ALA A 117 23.90 16.61 0.45
CA ALA A 117 22.98 16.06 -0.53
C ALA A 117 23.60 14.91 -1.32
N GLN A 118 24.86 15.06 -1.76
CA GLN A 118 25.56 13.99 -2.49
C GLN A 118 25.78 12.74 -1.61
N ARG A 119 26.12 12.91 -0.33
CA ARG A 119 26.22 11.79 0.63
C ARG A 119 24.88 11.09 0.83
N ALA A 120 23.80 11.85 1.00
CA ALA A 120 22.46 11.29 1.16
C ALA A 120 22.00 10.53 -0.10
N LEU A 121 22.27 11.07 -1.29
CA LEU A 121 21.98 10.40 -2.56
C LEU A 121 22.74 9.09 -2.70
N GLN A 122 24.04 9.07 -2.37
CA GLN A 122 24.82 7.84 -2.40
C GLN A 122 24.25 6.81 -1.41
N ALA A 123 23.90 7.22 -0.19
CA ALA A 123 23.27 6.33 0.78
C ALA A 123 21.94 5.75 0.26
N LEU A 124 21.12 6.54 -0.44
CA LEU A 124 19.89 6.06 -1.07
C LEU A 124 20.13 5.12 -2.25
N CYS A 125 21.22 5.32 -3.02
CA CYS A 125 21.62 4.40 -4.09
C CYS A 125 22.04 3.02 -3.56
N ASP A 126 22.74 3.01 -2.41
CA ASP A 126 23.27 1.79 -1.80
C ASP A 126 22.27 1.09 -0.86
N TRP A 127 21.13 1.72 -0.62
CA TRP A 127 20.10 1.20 0.29
C TRP A 127 19.32 0.05 -0.35
N ASP A 128 19.14 -1.02 0.42
CA ASP A 128 18.47 -2.27 0.01
C ASP A 128 16.95 -2.26 0.21
N GLY A 129 16.40 -1.23 0.85
CA GLY A 129 14.96 -0.97 0.98
C GLY A 129 14.35 -1.25 2.36
#